data_AF-A0AAD6TW27-F1
#
_entry.id   AF-A0AAD6TW27-F1
#
_cell.length_a   1.000
_cell.length_b   1.000
_cell.length_c   1.000
_cell.angle_alpha   90.00
_cell.angle_beta   90.00
_cell.angle_gamma   90.00
#
_symmetry.space_group_name_H-M   'P 1'
#
loop_
_entity.id
_entity.type
_entity.pdbx_description
1 polymer ?
#
loop_
_entity_poly.entity_id
_entity_poly.type
_entity_poly.pdbx_seq_one_letter_code
_entity_poly.pdbx_strand_id
1 'polypeptide(L)' 'MVGWVPPYKGTHMYMARVDPHLIFGREVCLDVFPSRLSDLTTIQHEYLRMLLGVHSRCVLSALFTETGVVPLSY' A
#
# COMPACT_ATOMS: atom_id res chain seq x y z
N MET A 1 20.66 1.40 5.93
CA MET A 1 19.68 1.97 6.88
C MET A 1 18.79 2.93 6.11
N VAL A 2 17.55 2.54 5.82
CA VAL A 2 16.53 3.50 5.39
C VAL A 2 16.28 4.41 6.60
N GLY A 3 16.37 5.72 6.41
CA GLY A 3 16.14 6.69 7.49
C GLY A 3 14.76 6.49 8.10
N TRP A 4 14.62 6.74 9.40
CA TRP A 4 13.32 6.64 10.07
C TRP A 4 12.36 7.70 9.49
N VAL A 5 11.30 7.24 8.82
CA VAL A 5 10.24 8.09 8.31
C VAL A 5 9.04 7.91 9.24
N PRO A 6 8.53 8.98 9.86
CA PRO A 6 7.29 8.91 10.63
C PRO A 6 6.15 8.32 9.78
N PRO A 7 5.30 7.44 10.33
CA PRO A 7 4.21 6.81 9.58
C PRO A 7 3.37 7.81 8.78
N TYR A 8 2.98 8.92 9.40
CA TYR A 8 2.18 9.95 8.73
C TYR A 8 2.86 10.56 7.48
N LYS A 9 4.20 10.73 7.50
CA LYS A 9 4.94 11.25 6.35
C LYS A 9 5.03 10.20 5.25
N GLY A 10 5.27 8.94 5.60
CA GLY A 10 5.31 7.86 4.61
C GLY A 10 3.95 7.65 3.97
N THR A 11 2.86 7.66 4.75
CA THR A 11 1.50 7.63 4.22
C THR A 11 1.25 8.82 3.28
N HIS A 12 1.63 10.03 3.67
CA HIS A 12 1.47 11.21 2.82
C HIS A 12 2.26 11.07 1.50
N MET A 13 3.48 10.53 1.54
CA MET A 13 4.26 10.26 0.33
C MET A 13 3.62 9.18 -0.54
N TYR A 14 3.09 8.11 0.07
CA TYR A 14 2.35 7.05 -0.63
C TYR A 14 1.14 7.64 -1.37
N MET A 15 0.33 8.44 -0.68
CA MET A 15 -0.84 9.11 -1.27
C MET A 15 -0.48 10.12 -2.35
N ALA A 16 0.63 10.84 -2.20
CA ALA A 16 1.04 11.83 -3.19
C ALA A 16 1.65 11.21 -4.45
N ARG A 17 2.24 10.00 -4.35
CA ARG A 17 3.09 9.46 -5.41
C ARG A 17 2.71 8.08 -5.92
N VAL A 18 2.16 7.21 -5.09
CA VAL A 18 1.86 5.82 -5.45
C VAL A 18 0.39 5.67 -5.75
N ASP A 19 -0.46 6.19 -4.87
CA ASP A 19 -1.92 6.16 -5.00
C ASP A 19 -2.43 6.74 -6.34
N PRO A 20 -1.92 7.86 -6.88
CA PRO A 20 -2.38 8.39 -8.17
C PRO A 20 -2.10 7.43 -9.33
N HIS A 21 -1.00 6.67 -9.27
CA HIS A 21 -0.69 5.68 -10.30
C HIS A 21 -1.56 4.43 -10.19
N LEU A 22 -1.99 4.08 -8.98
CA LEU A 22 -2.86 2.92 -8.72
C LEU A 22 -4.33 3.23 -9.02
N ILE A 23 -4.82 4.41 -8.64
CA ILE A 23 -6.18 4.89 -8.96
C ILE A 23 -6.31 5.14 -10.46
N PHE A 24 -5.38 5.90 -11.06
CA PHE A 24 -5.41 6.13 -12.51
C PHE A 24 -5.19 4.84 -13.31
N GLY A 25 -4.33 3.95 -12.81
CA GLY A 25 -4.11 2.64 -13.39
C GLY A 25 -5.38 1.80 -13.47
N ARG A 26 -6.27 1.91 -12.48
CA ARG A 26 -7.57 1.21 -12.48
C ARG A 26 -8.54 1.72 -13.55
N GLU A 27 -8.54 3.02 -13.84
CA GLU A 27 -9.42 3.60 -14.86
C GLU A 27 -8.92 3.33 -16.29
N VAL A 28 -7.61 3.21 -16.47
CA VAL A 28 -6.98 3.08 -17.79
C VAL A 28 -6.65 1.63 -18.17
N CYS A 29 -6.29 0.77 -17.21
CA CYS A 29 -6.05 -0.65 -17.48
C CYS A 29 -7.32 -1.48 -17.29
N LEU A 30 -8.01 -1.78 -18.40
CA LEU A 30 -9.15 -2.71 -18.44
C LEU A 30 -8.73 -4.18 -18.27
N ASP A 31 -7.47 -4.52 -18.56
CA ASP A 31 -6.89 -5.89 -18.45
C ASP A 31 -5.98 -6.05 -17.22
N VAL A 32 -6.49 -5.76 -16.03
CA VAL A 32 -5.79 -6.14 -14.79
C VAL A 32 -6.02 -7.63 -14.54
N PHE A 33 -5.06 -8.46 -14.94
CA PHE A 33 -5.07 -9.88 -14.58
C PHE A 33 -4.99 -10.03 -13.06
N PRO A 34 -5.78 -10.92 -12.44
CA PRO A 34 -5.76 -11.14 -10.99
C PRO A 34 -4.36 -11.43 -10.42
N SER A 35 -3.51 -12.10 -11.20
CA SER A 35 -2.12 -12.40 -10.84
C SER A 35 -1.22 -11.17 -10.74
N ARG A 36 -1.49 -10.10 -11.49
CA ARG A 36 -0.72 -8.84 -11.40
C ARG A 36 -1.21 -7.97 -10.24
N LEU A 37 -2.50 -8.08 -9.90
CA LEU A 37 -3.07 -7.42 -8.73
C LEU A 37 -2.50 -8.00 -7.42
N SER A 38 -2.27 -9.32 -7.36
CA SER A 38 -1.71 -9.97 -6.16
C SER A 38 -0.29 -9.50 -5.84
N ASP A 39 0.54 -9.25 -6.85
CA ASP A 39 1.90 -8.76 -6.65
C ASP A 39 1.90 -7.33 -6.11
N LEU A 40 1.06 -6.46 -6.67
CA LEU A 40 0.88 -5.08 -6.19
C LEU A 40 0.31 -5.04 -4.77
N THR A 41 -0.65 -5.91 -4.46
CA THR A 41 -1.23 -6.04 -3.12
C THR A 41 -0.19 -6.50 -2.11
N THR A 42 0.69 -7.44 -2.50
CA THR A 42 1.79 -7.91 -1.64
C THR A 42 2.76 -6.78 -1.32
N ILE A 43 3.16 -6.00 -2.33
CA ILE A 43 4.04 -4.85 -2.16
C ILE A 43 3.38 -3.77 -1.28
N GLN A 44 2.09 -3.50 -1.47
CA GLN A 44 1.33 -2.56 -0.64
C GLN A 44 1.40 -2.98 0.84
N HIS A 45 1.13 -4.25 1.14
CA HIS A 45 1.20 -4.75 2.52
C HIS A 45 2.61 -4.66 3.11
N GLU A 46 3.65 -5.01 2.35
CA GLU A 46 5.04 -4.91 2.81
C GLU A 46 5.45 -3.47 3.11
N TYR A 47 5.04 -2.54 2.25
CA TYR A 47 5.28 -1.12 2.47
C TYR A 47 4.61 -0.63 3.76
N LEU A 48 3.33 -0.95 3.98
CA LEU A 48 2.61 -0.53 5.19
C LEU A 48 3.19 -1.19 6.45
N ARG A 49 3.63 -2.45 6.36
CA ARG A 49 4.32 -3.14 7.48
C ARG A 49 5.63 -2.47 7.83
N MET A 50 6.44 -2.15 6.83
CA MET A 50 7.69 -1.41 7.00
C MET A 50 7.43 -0.04 7.62
N LEU A 51 6.40 0.66 7.14
CA LEU A 51 6.04 2.00 7.60
C LEU A 51 5.61 2.02 9.07
N LEU A 52 4.82 1.02 9.49
CA LEU A 52 4.33 0.89 10.86
C LEU A 52 5.30 0.16 11.79
N GLY A 53 6.37 -0.44 11.25
CA GLY A 53 7.32 -1.25 12.02
C GLY A 53 6.72 -2.55 12.57
N VAL A 54 5.73 -3.13 11.88
CA VAL A 54 5.02 -4.34 12.34
C VAL A 54 5.49 -5.59 11.60
N HIS A 55 5.31 -6.75 12.25
CA HIS A 55 5.73 -8.04 11.72
C HIS A 55 4.85 -8.52 10.56
N SER A 56 5.37 -9.40 9.69
CA SER A 56 4.65 -9.98 8.55
C SER A 56 3.37 -10.74 8.90
N ARG A 57 3.25 -11.20 10.15
CA ARG A 57 2.08 -11.90 10.69
C ARG A 57 1.02 -10.98 11.29
N CYS A 58 1.16 -9.65 11.15
CA CYS A 58 0.15 -8.71 11.64
C CYS A 58 -1.18 -8.89 10.91
N VAL A 59 -2.26 -8.48 11.57
CA VAL A 59 -3.58 -8.44 10.95
C VAL A 59 -3.56 -7.40 9.83
N LEU A 60 -3.98 -7.78 8.62
CA LEU A 60 -3.94 -6.89 7.45
C LEU A 60 -4.88 -5.69 7.59
N SER A 61 -6.06 -5.87 8.20
CA SER A 61 -7.01 -4.77 8.41
C SER A 61 -6.39 -3.63 9.23
N ALA A 62 -5.55 -3.95 10.22
CA ALA A 62 -4.86 -2.96 11.03
C ALA A 62 -3.92 -2.07 10.20
N LEU A 63 -3.29 -2.62 9.14
CA LEU A 63 -2.42 -1.82 8.26
C LEU A 63 -3.19 -0.67 7.62
N PHE A 64 -4.43 -0.92 7.21
CA PHE A 64 -5.27 0.06 6.51
C PHE A 64 -5.98 1.00 7.48
N THR A 65 -6.46 0.51 8.62
CA THR A 65 -7.13 1.38 9.62
C THR A 65 -6.15 2.36 10.26
N GLU A 66 -4.91 1.95 10.51
CA GLU A 66 -3.89 2.82 11.13
C GLU A 66 -3.27 3.81 10.15
N THR A 67 -3.27 3.51 8.85
CA THR A 67 -2.68 4.39 7.83
C THR A 67 -3.71 5.18 7.03
N GLY A 68 -4.98 4.80 7.05
CA GLY A 68 -6.02 5.38 6.20
C GLY A 68 -5.85 5.06 4.70
N VAL A 69 -4.95 4.15 4.35
CA VAL A 69 -4.73 3.70 2.97
C VAL A 69 -5.84 2.76 2.52
N VAL A 70 -6.30 2.91 1.28
CA VAL A 70 -7.33 2.01 0.71
C VAL A 70 -6.67 0.74 0.16
N PRO A 71 -7.18 -0.46 0.47
CA PRO A 71 -6.69 -1.70 -0.11
C PRO A 71 -6.88 -1.74 -1.63
N LEU A 72 -5.89 -2.27 -2.36
CA LEU A 72 -6.02 -2.45 -3.81
C LEU A 72 -6.97 -3.57 -4.23
N SER A 73 -7.16 -4.57 -3.36
CA SER A 73 -8.12 -5.64 -3.53
C SER A 73 -9.02 -5.72 -2.31
N TYR A 74 -10.30 -5.93 -2.54
CA TYR A 74 -11.25 -6.39 -1.53
C TYR A 74 -11.44 -7.91 -1.65
#